data_AF-A0A950L155-F1
#
_entry.id   AF-A0A950L155-F1
#
_cell.length_a   1.000
_cell.length_b   1.000
_cell.length_c   1.000
_cell.angle_alpha   90.00
_cell.angle_beta   90.00
_cell.angle_gamma   90.00
#
_symmetry.space_group_name_H-M   'P 1'
#
loop_
_entity.id
_entity.type
_entity.pdbx_description
1 polymer ?
#
loop_
_entity_poly.entity_id
_entity_poly.type
_entity_poly.pdbx_seq_one_letter_code
_entity_poly.pdbx_strand_id
1 'polypeptide(L)'
;MPHARDETWRVGVRGHVITAAIAVLADGLPRTSDQICTEALARGLVPPKTSKRYVYTALIEYIARTKGHERKPAIVQDRDRRFRANHPVDPWPAPAAASLGDGAPTAASLAALERVRATARGLDPAAFEVAVCELFGTLGFVATHVGRYDAPDGYLDAPLGPLAYRVMVECKTAAATENSVVTEPNVVEAAKFREAYGAAYCLLVGPAFGAETAFAGELHTHGVSAWTVDDLAAVVHTGFDPEALRALFAPGLVVDVLDDAVWSAAHGEAKRVGAICDAIEAIAARQQRVALGAAAADAPLLDVDAAMMLLDEHFAASGSAARCGRGDVVAAFDWLTHPRVRRAIWTDEERRAIVVTAALRTTSAEGDISCSTR
;
A
#
# COMPACT_ATOMS: atom_id res chain seq x y z
N MET A 1 18.35 9.58 -37.21
CA MET A 1 17.62 10.21 -36.09
C MET A 1 18.33 9.85 -34.80
N PRO A 2 18.87 10.82 -34.05
CA PRO A 2 19.60 10.52 -32.83
C PRO A 2 18.60 10.19 -31.72
N HIS A 3 18.73 9.02 -31.10
CA HIS A 3 18.01 8.68 -29.88
C HIS A 3 18.35 9.72 -28.81
N ALA A 4 17.37 10.52 -28.43
CA ALA A 4 17.38 11.24 -27.17
C ALA A 4 17.53 10.19 -26.06
N ARG A 5 18.76 10.04 -25.57
CA ARG A 5 19.05 9.19 -24.43
C ARG A 5 18.53 9.92 -23.20
N ASP A 6 17.43 9.40 -22.69
CA ASP A 6 16.85 9.73 -21.40
C ASP A 6 17.95 9.64 -20.33
N GLU A 7 18.40 10.79 -19.81
CA GLU A 7 19.42 10.90 -18.75
C GLU A 7 18.82 10.69 -17.35
N THR A 8 17.82 9.82 -17.22
CA THR A 8 17.11 9.54 -15.95
C THR A 8 17.91 8.69 -14.96
N TRP A 9 19.15 8.28 -15.29
CA TRP A 9 20.00 7.47 -14.40
C TRP A 9 20.81 8.27 -13.37
N ARG A 10 20.57 9.58 -13.21
CA ARG A 10 21.32 10.46 -12.28
C ARG A 10 20.76 10.45 -10.84
N VAL A 11 20.36 9.28 -10.34
CA VAL A 11 20.27 9.03 -8.89
C VAL A 11 21.58 8.36 -8.51
N GLY A 12 22.29 8.91 -7.52
CA GLY A 12 23.66 8.52 -7.17
C GLY A 12 23.90 7.02 -7.26
N VAL A 13 25.08 6.63 -7.75
CA VAL A 13 25.46 5.24 -8.14
C VAL A 13 25.23 4.20 -7.03
N ARG A 14 24.96 4.60 -5.78
CA ARG A 14 24.65 3.72 -4.64
C ARG A 14 23.15 3.51 -4.36
N GLY A 15 22.24 4.22 -5.04
CA GLY A 15 20.77 4.07 -4.90
C GLY A 15 20.12 3.20 -5.98
N HIS A 16 20.51 3.34 -7.23
CA HIS A 16 19.80 2.72 -8.37
C HIS A 16 19.72 1.18 -8.31
N VAL A 17 20.77 0.49 -7.83
CA VAL A 17 20.74 -0.98 -7.69
C VAL A 17 19.74 -1.42 -6.63
N ILE A 18 19.66 -0.69 -5.50
CA ILE A 18 18.73 -1.01 -4.42
C ILE A 18 17.30 -0.77 -4.89
N THR A 19 17.03 0.36 -5.54
CA THR A 19 15.72 0.67 -6.15
C THR A 19 15.31 -0.39 -7.17
N ALA A 20 16.22 -0.79 -8.07
CA ALA A 20 15.96 -1.84 -9.05
C ALA A 20 15.69 -3.19 -8.38
N ALA A 21 16.45 -3.54 -7.33
CA ALA A 21 16.25 -4.78 -6.60
C ALA A 21 14.90 -4.80 -5.87
N ILE A 22 14.47 -3.70 -5.24
CA ILE A 22 13.14 -3.58 -4.62
C ILE A 22 12.06 -3.82 -5.69
N ALA A 23 12.15 -3.16 -6.85
CA ALA A 23 11.18 -3.33 -7.94
C ALA A 23 11.14 -4.78 -8.49
N VAL A 24 12.28 -5.46 -8.56
CA VAL A 24 12.36 -6.87 -9.01
C VAL A 24 11.83 -7.83 -7.93
N LEU A 25 12.02 -7.53 -6.65
CA LEU A 25 11.61 -8.34 -5.51
C LEU A 25 10.19 -8.03 -5.01
N ALA A 26 9.47 -7.14 -5.67
CA ALA A 26 8.15 -6.67 -5.26
C ALA A 26 7.08 -7.78 -5.21
N ASP A 27 7.29 -8.92 -5.88
CA ASP A 27 6.41 -10.09 -5.81
C ASP A 27 6.68 -11.00 -4.59
N GLY A 28 7.62 -10.62 -3.73
CA GLY A 28 8.00 -11.37 -2.53
C GLY A 28 8.82 -12.64 -2.78
N LEU A 29 9.09 -13.02 -4.04
CA LEU A 29 9.80 -14.26 -4.35
C LEU A 29 11.31 -14.12 -4.10
N PRO A 30 11.95 -15.09 -3.43
CA PRO A 30 13.40 -15.06 -3.21
C PRO A 30 14.16 -15.24 -4.52
N ARG A 31 15.22 -14.46 -4.74
CA ARG A 31 16.05 -14.49 -5.95
C ARG A 31 17.53 -14.41 -5.64
N THR A 32 18.36 -15.04 -6.47
CA THR A 32 19.81 -14.83 -6.44
C THR A 32 20.17 -13.45 -7.01
N SER A 33 21.37 -12.96 -6.73
CA SER A 33 21.85 -11.70 -7.34
C SER A 33 21.97 -11.77 -8.87
N ASP A 34 22.15 -12.97 -9.43
CA ASP A 34 22.17 -13.22 -10.89
C ASP A 34 20.78 -13.03 -11.49
N GLN A 35 19.75 -13.63 -10.87
CA GLN A 35 18.36 -13.46 -11.28
C GLN A 35 17.90 -11.99 -11.17
N ILE A 36 18.26 -11.32 -10.07
CA ILE A 36 17.94 -9.89 -9.89
C ILE A 36 18.61 -9.04 -10.97
N CYS A 37 19.90 -9.28 -11.24
CA CYS A 37 20.63 -8.54 -12.27
C CYS A 37 20.03 -8.76 -13.66
N THR A 38 19.71 -10.00 -14.03
CA THR A 38 19.13 -10.35 -15.33
C THR A 38 17.77 -9.68 -15.54
N GLU A 39 16.89 -9.76 -14.54
CA GLU A 39 15.57 -9.13 -14.61
C GLU A 39 15.68 -7.59 -14.66
N ALA A 40 16.54 -7.00 -13.83
CA ALA A 40 16.76 -5.56 -13.82
C ALA A 40 17.31 -5.05 -15.15
N LEU A 41 18.22 -5.80 -15.81
CA LEU A 41 18.72 -5.48 -17.14
C LEU A 41 17.62 -5.60 -18.21
N ALA A 42 16.81 -6.66 -18.16
CA ALA A 42 15.71 -6.86 -19.09
C ALA A 42 14.66 -5.73 -19.03
N ARG A 43 14.42 -5.20 -17.82
CA ARG A 43 13.51 -4.06 -17.58
C ARG A 43 14.17 -2.69 -17.77
N GLY A 44 15.47 -2.61 -18.08
CA GLY A 44 16.20 -1.35 -18.20
C GLY A 44 16.34 -0.56 -16.90
N LEU A 45 16.22 -1.22 -15.74
CA LEU A 45 16.28 -0.59 -14.41
C LEU A 45 17.71 -0.28 -13.95
N VAL A 46 18.72 -0.91 -14.58
CA VAL A 46 20.14 -0.73 -14.28
C VAL A 46 20.95 -0.60 -15.57
N PRO A 47 22.14 0.04 -15.54
CA PRO A 47 22.98 0.17 -16.74
C PRO A 47 23.37 -1.20 -17.33
N PRO A 48 23.54 -1.33 -18.66
CA PRO A 48 23.88 -2.60 -19.32
C PRO A 48 25.17 -3.28 -18.81
N LYS A 49 26.09 -2.50 -18.23
CA LYS A 49 27.36 -2.99 -17.65
C LYS A 49 27.24 -3.52 -16.22
N THR A 50 26.03 -3.53 -15.65
CA THR A 50 25.78 -3.99 -14.28
C THR A 50 26.06 -5.48 -14.20
N SER A 51 26.86 -5.89 -13.21
CA SER A 51 27.22 -7.29 -13.00
C SER A 51 26.54 -7.86 -11.75
N LYS A 52 26.27 -9.17 -11.75
CA LYS A 52 25.72 -9.88 -10.58
C LYS A 52 26.55 -9.75 -9.30
N ARG A 53 27.89 -9.61 -9.44
CA ARG A 53 28.81 -9.40 -8.30
C ARG A 53 28.59 -8.03 -7.68
N TYR A 54 28.38 -7.01 -8.52
CA TYR A 54 28.08 -5.66 -8.07
C TYR A 54 26.73 -5.60 -7.36
N VAL A 55 25.69 -6.22 -7.93
CA VAL A 55 24.36 -6.35 -7.30
C VAL A 55 24.47 -7.01 -5.93
N TYR A 56 25.14 -8.16 -5.83
CA TYR A 56 25.33 -8.87 -4.56
C TYR A 56 25.99 -7.98 -3.48
N THR A 57 27.09 -7.31 -3.84
CA THR A 57 27.86 -6.49 -2.90
C THR A 57 27.02 -5.31 -2.41
N ALA A 58 26.32 -4.63 -3.32
CA ALA A 58 25.44 -3.51 -2.98
C ALA A 58 24.32 -3.93 -2.00
N LEU A 59 23.70 -5.09 -2.22
CA LEU A 59 22.62 -5.59 -1.36
C LEU A 59 23.11 -5.93 0.06
N ILE A 60 24.27 -6.59 0.20
CA ILE A 60 24.81 -6.93 1.52
C ILE A 60 25.23 -5.66 2.28
N GLU A 61 25.90 -4.72 1.61
CA GLU A 61 26.27 -3.44 2.21
C GLU A 61 25.04 -2.64 2.65
N TYR A 62 23.98 -2.63 1.84
CA TYR A 62 22.70 -2.01 2.18
C TYR A 62 22.08 -2.63 3.43
N ILE A 63 21.99 -3.97 3.50
CA ILE A 63 21.42 -4.69 4.65
C ILE A 63 22.23 -4.38 5.92
N ALA A 64 23.55 -4.46 5.85
CA ALA A 64 24.43 -4.21 6.99
C ALA A 64 24.33 -2.76 7.47
N ARG A 65 24.33 -1.79 6.55
CA ARG A 65 24.21 -0.37 6.88
C ARG A 65 22.86 -0.04 7.52
N THR A 66 21.76 -0.53 6.93
CA THR A 66 20.40 -0.26 7.44
C THR A 66 20.23 -0.84 8.83
N LYS A 67 20.71 -2.07 9.08
CA LYS A 67 20.73 -2.67 10.42
C LYS A 67 21.62 -1.91 11.40
N GLY A 68 22.78 -1.41 10.95
CA GLY A 68 23.67 -0.58 11.76
C GLY A 68 23.05 0.74 12.22
N HIS A 69 22.03 1.22 11.49
CA HIS A 69 21.20 2.36 11.89
C HIS A 69 19.96 1.96 12.69
N GLU A 70 19.86 0.71 13.14
CA GLU A 70 18.71 0.15 13.87
C GLU A 70 17.38 0.19 13.07
N ARG A 71 17.48 0.25 11.73
CA ARG A 71 16.32 0.28 10.84
C ARG A 71 16.03 -1.09 10.24
N LYS A 72 14.76 -1.31 9.88
CA LYS A 72 14.32 -2.49 9.13
C LYS A 72 14.79 -2.37 7.67
N PRO A 73 15.67 -3.25 7.16
CA PRO A 73 16.01 -3.22 5.74
C PRO A 73 14.82 -3.71 4.91
N ALA A 74 14.56 -3.08 3.76
CA ALA A 74 13.50 -3.49 2.83
C ALA A 74 13.82 -4.83 2.13
N ILE A 75 15.10 -5.21 2.10
CA ILE A 75 15.58 -6.47 1.50
C ILE A 75 16.27 -7.28 2.60
N VAL A 76 16.04 -8.60 2.61
CA VAL A 76 16.77 -9.53 3.49
C VAL A 76 17.39 -10.65 2.67
N GLN A 77 18.42 -11.28 3.24
CA GLN A 77 19.08 -12.45 2.68
C GLN A 77 18.73 -13.70 3.50
N ASP A 78 18.36 -14.78 2.84
CA ASP A 78 18.12 -16.08 3.47
C ASP A 78 19.41 -16.91 3.66
N ARG A 79 19.27 -18.12 4.23
CA ARG A 79 20.40 -19.03 4.48
C ARG A 79 21.06 -19.53 3.19
N ASP A 80 20.34 -19.55 2.08
CA ASP A 80 20.79 -19.99 0.77
C ASP A 80 21.37 -18.83 -0.08
N ARG A 81 21.59 -17.67 0.56
CA ARG A 81 22.10 -16.44 -0.05
C ARG A 81 21.19 -15.85 -1.14
N ARG A 82 19.89 -16.16 -1.11
CA ARG A 82 18.88 -15.49 -1.94
C ARG A 82 18.35 -14.27 -1.22
N PHE A 83 17.99 -13.26 -1.98
CA PHE A 83 17.42 -12.01 -1.51
C PHE A 83 15.91 -12.01 -1.74
N ARG A 84 15.16 -11.46 -0.80
CA ARG A 84 13.72 -11.24 -0.92
C ARG A 84 13.34 -9.92 -0.25
N ALA A 85 12.16 -9.41 -0.58
CA ALA A 85 11.55 -8.34 0.21
C ALA A 85 11.45 -8.80 1.68
N ASN A 86 11.67 -7.87 2.62
CA ASN A 86 11.60 -8.12 4.05
C ASN A 86 10.15 -8.13 4.57
N HIS A 87 9.32 -8.90 3.86
CA HIS A 87 7.91 -9.11 4.13
C HIS A 87 7.61 -10.60 4.16
N PRO A 88 6.49 -11.03 4.77
CA PRO A 88 6.01 -12.40 4.64
C PRO A 88 5.79 -12.75 3.16
N VAL A 89 5.99 -14.02 2.78
CA VAL A 89 5.60 -14.49 1.44
C VAL A 89 4.09 -14.36 1.31
N ASP A 90 3.62 -13.85 0.17
CA ASP A 90 2.19 -13.79 -0.15
C ASP A 90 1.80 -14.97 -1.05
N PRO A 91 1.15 -16.02 -0.50
CA PRO A 91 0.73 -17.17 -1.28
C PRO A 91 -0.61 -16.94 -2.01
N TRP A 92 -1.29 -15.81 -1.79
CA TRP A 92 -2.66 -15.62 -2.24
C TRP A 92 -2.70 -15.17 -3.70
N PRO A 93 -3.59 -15.76 -4.53
CA PRO A 93 -3.79 -15.27 -5.88
C PRO A 93 -4.34 -13.84 -5.86
N ALA A 94 -4.14 -13.10 -6.95
CA ALA A 94 -4.77 -11.80 -7.11
C ALA A 94 -6.30 -11.99 -7.28
N PRO A 95 -7.13 -11.22 -6.56
CA PRO A 95 -8.58 -11.26 -6.75
C PRO A 95 -8.97 -10.77 -8.15
N ALA A 96 -10.00 -11.36 -8.73
CA ALA A 96 -10.50 -11.11 -10.08
C ALA A 96 -11.03 -9.68 -10.26
N ALA A 97 -11.76 -9.18 -9.26
CA ALA A 97 -11.93 -7.75 -9.09
C ALA A 97 -10.83 -7.29 -8.14
N ALA A 98 -9.88 -6.49 -8.64
CA ALA A 98 -8.99 -5.70 -7.78
C ALA A 98 -9.85 -4.69 -6.99
N SER A 99 -10.57 -5.19 -6.00
CA SER A 99 -11.59 -4.48 -5.23
C SER A 99 -11.01 -3.99 -3.90
N LEU A 100 -9.74 -3.60 -3.94
CA LEU A 100 -8.97 -3.15 -2.78
C LEU A 100 -8.70 -1.67 -2.89
N GLY A 101 -9.71 -0.92 -2.48
CA GLY A 101 -9.73 0.54 -2.45
C GLY A 101 -9.96 1.13 -3.83
N ASP A 102 -10.90 2.06 -3.93
CA ASP A 102 -10.99 3.02 -5.03
C ASP A 102 -9.74 3.96 -5.09
N GLY A 103 -8.64 3.60 -4.43
CA GLY A 103 -7.47 4.43 -4.18
C GLY A 103 -6.47 4.47 -5.34
N ALA A 104 -6.86 4.12 -6.56
CA ALA A 104 -5.99 4.45 -7.69
C ALA A 104 -5.69 5.96 -7.65
N PRO A 105 -4.42 6.39 -7.83
CA PRO A 105 -4.07 7.80 -7.73
C PRO A 105 -4.94 8.62 -8.68
N THR A 106 -5.68 9.57 -8.13
CA THR A 106 -6.50 10.47 -8.94
C THR A 106 -5.60 11.46 -9.65
N ALA A 107 -6.02 11.97 -10.81
CA ALA A 107 -5.29 13.04 -11.50
C ALA A 107 -5.06 14.27 -10.59
N ALA A 108 -6.01 14.56 -9.68
CA ALA A 108 -5.89 15.63 -8.72
C ALA A 108 -4.78 15.36 -7.68
N SER A 109 -4.72 14.15 -7.14
CA SER A 109 -3.68 13.75 -6.16
C SER A 109 -2.28 13.76 -6.77
N LEU A 110 -2.13 13.29 -8.02
CA LEU A 110 -0.85 13.34 -8.74
C LEU A 110 -0.42 14.78 -9.02
N ALA A 111 -1.35 15.65 -9.44
CA ALA A 111 -1.06 17.06 -9.66
C ALA A 111 -0.68 17.79 -8.35
N ALA A 112 -1.32 17.46 -7.24
CA ALA A 112 -0.97 17.99 -5.92
C ALA A 112 0.43 17.51 -5.48
N LEU A 113 0.75 16.23 -5.69
CA LEU A 113 2.07 15.67 -5.39
C LEU A 113 3.19 16.35 -6.19
N GLU A 114 2.96 16.66 -7.47
CA GLU A 114 3.93 17.42 -8.27
C GLU A 114 4.13 18.85 -7.75
N ARG A 115 3.07 19.50 -7.23
CA ARG A 115 3.22 20.80 -6.55
C ARG A 115 4.04 20.68 -5.27
N VAL A 116 3.82 19.64 -4.46
CA VAL A 116 4.62 19.35 -3.26
C VAL A 116 6.09 19.16 -3.64
N ARG A 117 6.40 18.37 -4.66
CA ARG A 117 7.77 18.17 -5.16
C ARG A 117 8.43 19.47 -5.61
N ALA A 118 7.70 20.30 -6.34
CA ALA A 118 8.22 21.57 -6.86
C ALA A 118 8.50 22.58 -5.73
N THR A 119 7.63 22.65 -4.72
CA THR A 119 7.70 23.63 -3.63
C THR A 119 8.63 23.22 -2.49
N ALA A 120 8.83 21.92 -2.23
CA ALA A 120 9.69 21.41 -1.15
C ALA A 120 11.15 21.89 -1.22
N ARG A 121 11.62 22.25 -2.43
CA ARG A 121 12.98 22.75 -2.71
C ARG A 121 13.02 24.24 -3.02
N GLY A 122 11.86 24.91 -2.93
CA GLY A 122 11.69 26.32 -3.23
C GLY A 122 12.16 27.22 -2.09
N LEU A 123 12.18 28.53 -2.37
CA LEU A 123 12.48 29.58 -1.39
C LEU A 123 11.22 30.13 -0.70
N ASP A 124 10.05 29.54 -0.98
CA ASP A 124 8.76 29.95 -0.44
C ASP A 124 8.19 28.82 0.44
N PRO A 125 8.44 28.85 1.76
CA PRO A 125 7.91 27.87 2.70
C PRO A 125 6.38 27.81 2.69
N ALA A 126 5.70 28.96 2.60
CA ALA A 126 4.23 29.02 2.61
C ALA A 126 3.63 28.28 1.41
N ALA A 127 4.27 28.37 0.22
CA ALA A 127 3.84 27.59 -0.94
C ALA A 127 3.95 26.07 -0.71
N PHE A 128 4.97 25.62 0.03
CA PHE A 128 5.13 24.21 0.39
C PHE A 128 4.08 23.76 1.41
N GLU A 129 3.82 24.57 2.44
CA GLU A 129 2.78 24.32 3.44
C GLU A 129 1.39 24.16 2.79
N VAL A 130 1.03 25.08 1.87
CA VAL A 130 -0.22 25.02 1.10
C VAL A 130 -0.28 23.76 0.25
N ALA A 131 0.79 23.43 -0.49
CA ALA A 131 0.83 22.25 -1.35
C ALA A 131 0.65 20.95 -0.54
N VAL A 132 1.25 20.84 0.65
CA VAL A 132 1.08 19.69 1.55
C VAL A 132 -0.37 19.59 2.03
N CYS A 133 -0.98 20.69 2.47
CA CYS A 133 -2.39 20.69 2.89
C CYS A 133 -3.33 20.31 1.74
N GLU A 134 -3.12 20.86 0.54
CA GLU A 134 -3.89 20.50 -0.66
C GLU A 134 -3.77 19.01 -0.97
N LEU A 135 -2.56 18.43 -0.88
CA LEU A 135 -2.33 17.01 -1.12
C LEU A 135 -3.16 16.15 -0.17
N PHE A 136 -3.11 16.42 1.14
CA PHE A 136 -3.93 15.68 2.11
C PHE A 136 -5.43 15.90 1.90
N GLY A 137 -5.85 17.06 1.39
CA GLY A 137 -7.22 17.29 0.92
C GLY A 137 -7.64 16.29 -0.17
N THR A 138 -6.74 15.98 -1.12
CA THR A 138 -7.01 14.95 -2.14
C THR A 138 -7.05 13.53 -1.60
N LEU A 139 -6.45 13.29 -0.43
CA LEU A 139 -6.45 12.00 0.29
C LEU A 139 -7.65 11.87 1.25
N GLY A 140 -8.62 12.80 1.21
CA GLY A 140 -9.87 12.71 1.97
C GLY A 140 -9.87 13.40 3.33
N PHE A 141 -8.81 14.12 3.70
CA PHE A 141 -8.84 14.97 4.91
C PHE A 141 -9.56 16.29 4.64
N VAL A 142 -10.14 16.86 5.69
CA VAL A 142 -10.44 18.29 5.73
C VAL A 142 -9.16 19.00 6.17
N ALA A 143 -8.37 19.47 5.20
CA ALA A 143 -7.08 20.11 5.43
C ALA A 143 -7.21 21.64 5.49
N THR A 144 -6.57 22.26 6.48
CA THR A 144 -6.54 23.72 6.65
C THR A 144 -5.11 24.22 6.77
N HIS A 145 -4.70 25.12 5.87
CA HIS A 145 -3.47 25.89 6.00
C HIS A 145 -3.68 27.10 6.91
N VAL A 146 -2.71 27.40 7.77
CA VAL A 146 -2.72 28.52 8.71
C VAL A 146 -1.54 29.46 8.46
N GLY A 147 -0.29 28.95 8.46
CA GLY A 147 0.92 29.64 7.96
C GLY A 147 1.23 31.00 8.58
N ARG A 148 1.14 31.16 9.90
CA ARG A 148 1.43 32.43 10.61
C ARG A 148 2.53 32.29 11.64
N TYR A 149 3.18 33.40 11.96
CA TYR A 149 4.07 33.47 13.13
C TYR A 149 3.29 33.07 14.39
N ASP A 150 3.84 32.15 15.17
CA ASP A 150 3.22 31.57 16.37
C ASP A 150 1.90 30.82 16.11
N ALA A 151 1.80 30.19 14.94
CA ALA A 151 0.75 29.25 14.59
C ALA A 151 1.36 27.99 13.95
N PRO A 152 0.63 26.86 13.90
CA PRO A 152 1.05 25.73 13.08
C PRO A 152 1.02 26.11 11.60
N ASP A 153 1.71 25.36 10.75
CA ASP A 153 1.60 25.54 9.31
C ASP A 153 0.21 25.12 8.82
N GLY A 154 -0.34 24.05 9.39
CA GLY A 154 -1.72 23.62 9.13
C GLY A 154 -2.21 22.52 10.05
N TYR A 155 -3.40 22.02 9.78
CA TYR A 155 -3.95 20.82 10.42
C TYR A 155 -4.84 20.02 9.47
N LEU A 156 -4.96 18.72 9.75
CA LEU A 156 -5.76 17.77 8.99
C LEU A 156 -6.83 17.17 9.91
N ASP A 157 -8.09 17.22 9.50
CA ASP A 157 -9.19 16.53 10.18
C ASP A 157 -9.64 15.32 9.34
N ALA A 158 -9.58 14.12 9.92
CA ALA A 158 -10.07 12.89 9.30
C ALA A 158 -11.59 12.74 9.56
N PRO A 159 -12.47 12.80 8.53
CA PRO A 159 -13.92 12.81 8.71
C PRO A 159 -14.51 11.39 8.90
N LEU A 160 -13.99 10.63 9.86
CA LEU A 160 -14.31 9.21 10.08
C LEU A 160 -15.39 8.97 11.16
N GLY A 161 -16.22 9.98 11.44
CA GLY A 161 -17.26 9.90 12.48
C GLY A 161 -16.67 9.61 13.86
N PRO A 162 -17.07 8.54 14.57
CA PRO A 162 -16.50 8.17 15.86
C PRO A 162 -14.99 7.88 15.85
N LEU A 163 -14.42 7.57 14.67
CA LEU A 163 -12.99 7.35 14.49
C LEU A 163 -12.23 8.61 14.06
N ALA A 164 -12.89 9.77 14.03
CA ALA A 164 -12.28 11.03 13.64
C ALA A 164 -11.06 11.36 14.51
N TYR A 165 -10.06 11.98 13.88
CA TYR A 165 -8.86 12.44 14.54
C TYR A 165 -8.28 13.65 13.82
N ARG A 166 -7.46 14.41 14.53
CA ARG A 166 -6.76 15.59 14.01
C ARG A 166 -5.25 15.39 14.03
N VAL A 167 -4.58 15.88 13.00
CA VAL A 167 -3.11 15.90 12.86
C VAL A 167 -2.64 17.35 12.73
N MET A 168 -1.67 17.77 13.55
CA MET A 168 -0.96 19.04 13.34
C MET A 168 0.11 18.87 12.28
N VAL A 169 0.24 19.85 11.38
CA VAL A 169 1.21 19.83 10.28
C VAL A 169 2.25 20.92 10.50
N GLU A 170 3.51 20.51 10.36
CA GLU A 170 4.70 21.36 10.26
C GLU A 170 5.47 20.94 8.99
N CYS A 171 5.95 21.91 8.22
CA CYS A 171 6.64 21.72 6.96
C CYS A 171 8.01 22.39 7.02
N LYS A 172 9.04 21.69 6.56
CA LYS A 172 10.40 22.23 6.41
C LYS A 172 10.83 22.13 4.96
N THR A 173 11.24 23.23 4.36
CA THR A 173 11.88 23.24 3.05
C THR A 173 13.38 22.99 3.19
N ALA A 174 14.04 22.61 2.09
CA ALA A 174 15.49 22.59 2.02
C ALA A 174 15.96 23.29 0.74
N ALA A 175 17.10 23.98 0.81
CA ALA A 175 17.69 24.61 -0.36
C ALA A 175 17.97 23.55 -1.45
N ALA A 176 17.71 23.91 -2.71
CA ALA A 176 17.93 23.08 -3.89
C ALA A 176 19.43 22.75 -4.09
N THR A 177 19.91 21.81 -3.31
CA THR A 177 21.24 21.19 -3.41
C THR A 177 21.07 19.73 -3.82
N GLU A 178 22.16 19.10 -4.27
CA GLU A 178 22.16 17.71 -4.75
C GLU A 178 21.54 16.71 -3.75
N ASN A 179 21.58 17.02 -2.45
CA ASN A 179 21.01 16.17 -1.39
C ASN A 179 19.77 16.76 -0.68
N SER A 180 19.43 18.06 -0.87
CA SER A 180 18.23 18.74 -0.34
C SER A 180 17.70 18.19 1.00
N VAL A 181 18.56 18.14 2.03
CA VAL A 181 18.23 17.63 3.38
C VAL A 181 17.86 18.80 4.28
N VAL A 182 16.82 18.63 5.10
CA VAL A 182 16.46 19.57 6.17
C VAL A 182 17.55 19.55 7.25
N THR A 183 18.23 20.67 7.44
CA THR A 183 19.34 20.80 8.41
C THR A 183 18.88 21.12 9.82
N GLU A 184 17.73 21.78 9.97
CA GLU A 184 17.15 22.19 11.25
C GLU A 184 15.68 21.74 11.31
N PRO A 185 15.42 20.45 11.60
CA PRO A 185 14.07 19.92 11.58
C PRO A 185 13.17 20.47 12.71
N ASN A 186 13.76 20.90 13.84
CA ASN A 186 13.08 21.48 15.01
C ASN A 186 11.81 20.72 15.42
N VAL A 187 11.95 19.44 15.78
CA VAL A 187 10.82 18.55 16.04
C VAL A 187 9.84 19.10 17.08
N VAL A 188 10.34 19.79 18.10
CA VAL A 188 9.51 20.42 19.13
C VAL A 188 8.50 21.41 18.55
N GLU A 189 8.83 22.11 17.47
CA GLU A 189 7.92 23.06 16.82
C GLU A 189 6.68 22.36 16.25
N ALA A 190 6.84 21.16 15.67
CA ALA A 190 5.74 20.37 15.16
C ALA A 190 4.77 19.89 16.24
N ALA A 191 5.23 19.78 17.50
CA ALA A 191 4.41 19.33 18.62
C ALA A 191 3.81 20.45 19.48
N LYS A 192 4.34 21.68 19.40
CA LYS A 192 4.00 22.77 20.33
C LYS A 192 2.51 23.12 20.37
N PHE A 193 1.80 22.96 19.25
CA PHE A 193 0.39 23.30 19.12
C PHE A 193 -0.57 22.12 19.29
N ARG A 194 -0.08 20.90 19.57
CA ARG A 194 -0.90 19.68 19.65
C ARG A 194 -2.05 19.84 20.64
N GLU A 195 -1.75 20.26 21.87
CA GLU A 195 -2.74 20.40 22.94
C GLU A 195 -3.72 21.55 22.66
N ALA A 196 -3.22 22.70 22.22
CA ALA A 196 -4.03 23.88 21.93
C ALA A 196 -5.08 23.63 20.83
N TYR A 197 -4.78 22.76 19.87
CA TYR A 197 -5.68 22.41 18.76
C TYR A 197 -6.43 21.08 18.96
N GLY A 198 -6.20 20.38 20.07
CA GLY A 198 -6.83 19.08 20.35
C GLY A 198 -6.44 17.97 19.38
N ALA A 199 -5.22 18.02 18.85
CA ALA A 199 -4.74 17.05 17.87
C ALA A 199 -4.30 15.73 18.52
N ALA A 200 -4.62 14.62 17.86
CA ALA A 200 -4.19 13.29 18.27
C ALA A 200 -2.75 12.98 17.84
N TYR A 201 -2.30 13.60 16.73
CA TYR A 201 -0.99 13.35 16.14
C TYR A 201 -0.32 14.62 15.65
N CYS A 202 0.99 14.54 15.42
CA CYS A 202 1.80 15.59 14.82
C CYS A 202 2.61 15.04 13.65
N LEU A 203 2.71 15.85 12.61
CA LEU A 203 3.34 15.54 11.33
C LEU A 203 4.39 16.59 11.03
N LEU A 204 5.61 16.14 10.74
CA LEU A 204 6.70 16.95 10.21
C LEU A 204 7.01 16.51 8.77
N VAL A 205 6.82 17.38 7.79
CA VAL A 205 7.03 17.08 6.37
C VAL A 205 8.26 17.82 5.85
N GLY A 206 9.11 17.15 5.06
CA GLY A 206 10.21 17.82 4.36
C GLY A 206 10.67 17.07 3.11
N PRO A 207 11.59 17.63 2.30
CA PRO A 207 12.14 16.94 1.14
C PRO A 207 12.92 15.68 1.54
N ALA A 208 13.75 15.76 2.60
CA ALA A 208 14.49 14.65 3.19
C ALA A 208 14.98 15.04 4.59
N PHE A 209 15.18 14.05 5.46
CA PHE A 209 15.76 14.21 6.79
C PHE A 209 17.08 13.45 6.91
N GLY A 210 17.99 13.95 7.76
CA GLY A 210 19.23 13.26 8.08
C GLY A 210 18.96 11.92 8.79
N ALA A 211 19.83 10.93 8.58
CA ALA A 211 19.72 9.60 9.17
C ALA A 211 20.33 9.51 10.59
N GLU A 212 20.25 10.59 11.37
CA GLU A 212 20.86 10.67 12.69
C GLU A 212 19.97 10.02 13.75
N THR A 213 20.55 9.19 14.62
CA THR A 213 19.82 8.50 15.70
C THR A 213 19.21 9.49 16.71
N ALA A 214 19.86 10.63 16.92
CA ALA A 214 19.36 11.70 17.79
C ALA A 214 18.01 12.26 17.29
N PHE A 215 17.88 12.48 15.97
CA PHE A 215 16.64 12.95 15.36
C PHE A 215 15.49 11.95 15.57
N ALA A 216 15.74 10.65 15.36
CA ALA A 216 14.74 9.61 15.62
C ALA A 216 14.28 9.58 17.10
N GLY A 217 15.22 9.72 18.05
CA GLY A 217 14.89 9.81 19.47
C GLY A 217 14.04 11.04 19.82
N GLU A 218 14.29 12.18 19.17
CA GLU A 218 13.53 13.41 19.35
C GLU A 218 12.07 13.27 18.84
N LEU A 219 11.87 12.62 17.69
CA LEU A 219 10.54 12.32 17.14
C LEU A 219 9.68 11.54 18.15
N HIS A 220 10.24 10.51 18.78
CA HIS A 220 9.53 9.76 19.82
C HIS A 220 9.26 10.59 21.08
N THR A 221 10.24 11.40 21.51
CA THR A 221 10.12 12.25 22.71
C THR A 221 8.98 13.25 22.59
N HIS A 222 8.81 13.87 21.42
CA HIS A 222 7.78 14.89 21.20
C HIS A 222 6.47 14.32 20.61
N GLY A 223 6.46 13.05 20.20
CA GLY A 223 5.29 12.40 19.63
C GLY A 223 4.99 12.89 18.20
N VAL A 224 6.01 12.99 17.35
CA VAL A 224 5.95 13.50 15.99
C VAL A 224 6.30 12.40 15.00
N SER A 225 5.51 12.28 13.94
CA SER A 225 5.84 11.47 12.76
C SER A 225 6.56 12.34 11.71
N ALA A 226 7.72 11.90 11.21
CA ALA A 226 8.45 12.61 10.17
C ALA A 226 8.31 11.93 8.81
N TRP A 227 7.99 12.73 7.79
CA TRP A 227 7.59 12.29 6.46
C TRP A 227 8.36 13.03 5.38
N THR A 228 8.91 12.28 4.44
CA THR A 228 9.54 12.85 3.26
C THR A 228 8.54 13.03 2.12
N VAL A 229 8.90 13.83 1.11
CA VAL A 229 8.12 13.94 -0.13
C VAL A 229 8.01 12.59 -0.86
N ASP A 230 9.01 11.72 -0.73
CA ASP A 230 8.97 10.36 -1.30
C ASP A 230 7.98 9.46 -0.54
N ASP A 231 7.87 9.63 0.78
CA ASP A 231 6.85 8.92 1.59
C ASP A 231 5.44 9.35 1.17
N LEU A 232 5.21 10.64 0.97
CA LEU A 232 3.94 11.17 0.45
C LEU A 232 3.63 10.62 -0.94
N ALA A 233 4.64 10.48 -1.81
CA ALA A 233 4.46 9.87 -3.12
C ALA A 233 4.02 8.40 -3.02
N ALA A 234 4.64 7.62 -2.13
CA ALA A 234 4.25 6.23 -1.90
C ALA A 234 2.80 6.12 -1.37
N VAL A 235 2.41 7.01 -0.45
CA VAL A 235 1.02 7.10 0.04
C VAL A 235 0.03 7.40 -1.07
N VAL A 236 0.31 8.41 -1.92
CA VAL A 236 -0.53 8.76 -3.07
C VAL A 236 -0.66 7.58 -4.03
N HIS A 237 0.46 6.95 -4.37
CA HIS A 237 0.49 5.83 -5.31
C HIS A 237 -0.23 4.59 -4.80
N THR A 238 -0.24 4.38 -3.48
CA THR A 238 -0.94 3.27 -2.84
C THR A 238 -2.43 3.56 -2.64
N GLY A 239 -2.81 4.84 -2.59
CA GLY A 239 -4.22 5.22 -2.45
C GLY A 239 -4.74 5.19 -1.03
N PHE A 240 -3.90 5.48 -0.04
CA PHE A 240 -4.35 5.47 1.34
C PHE A 240 -5.37 6.57 1.61
N ASP A 241 -6.43 6.20 2.32
CA ASP A 241 -7.44 7.10 2.86
C ASP A 241 -7.08 7.51 4.31
N PRO A 242 -7.88 8.38 4.96
CA PRO A 242 -7.58 8.81 6.32
C PRO A 242 -7.63 7.67 7.34
N GLU A 243 -8.33 6.56 7.09
CA GLU A 243 -8.34 5.42 8.01
C GLU A 243 -7.00 4.69 7.94
N ALA A 244 -6.55 4.34 6.73
CA ALA A 244 -5.28 3.67 6.48
C ALA A 244 -4.06 4.49 6.97
N LEU A 245 -4.13 5.82 6.87
CA LEU A 245 -3.04 6.72 7.29
C LEU A 245 -2.89 6.84 8.80
N ARG A 246 -3.91 6.49 9.59
CA ARG A 246 -3.92 6.73 11.04
C ARG A 246 -2.71 6.11 11.76
N ALA A 247 -2.33 4.89 11.39
CA ALA A 247 -1.20 4.19 11.99
C ALA A 247 0.16 4.82 11.60
N LEU A 248 0.23 5.48 10.45
CA LEU A 248 1.46 6.10 9.94
C LEU A 248 1.80 7.41 10.66
N PHE A 249 0.85 8.01 11.38
CA PHE A 249 1.11 9.17 12.23
C PHE A 249 1.68 8.82 13.61
N ALA A 250 2.01 7.55 13.85
CA ALA A 250 2.75 7.15 15.04
C ALA A 250 4.12 7.86 15.11
N PRO A 251 4.61 8.23 16.31
CA PRO A 251 5.89 8.92 16.43
C PRO A 251 7.06 8.12 15.83
N GLY A 252 7.95 8.80 15.12
CA GLY A 252 9.10 8.19 14.45
C GLY A 252 9.20 8.55 12.96
N LEU A 253 10.09 7.89 12.23
CA LEU A 253 10.21 8.03 10.78
C LEU A 253 9.13 7.20 10.10
N VAL A 254 8.29 7.82 9.26
CA VAL A 254 7.19 7.10 8.59
C VAL A 254 7.69 5.97 7.71
N VAL A 255 8.84 6.14 7.06
CA VAL A 255 9.48 5.15 6.19
C VAL A 255 9.72 3.81 6.90
N ASP A 256 9.85 3.79 8.23
CA ASP A 256 10.08 2.55 9.00
C ASP A 256 8.80 1.71 9.17
N VAL A 257 7.62 2.30 8.93
CA VAL A 257 6.31 1.62 8.97
C VAL A 257 5.55 1.65 7.64
N LEU A 258 5.89 2.56 6.74
CA LEU A 258 5.20 2.78 5.46
C LEU A 258 5.34 1.56 4.54
N ASP A 259 6.53 0.96 4.45
CA ASP A 259 6.75 -0.22 3.61
C ASP A 259 5.84 -1.39 4.02
N ASP A 260 5.64 -1.57 5.34
CA ASP A 260 4.74 -2.61 5.89
C ASP A 260 3.27 -2.28 5.61
N ALA A 261 2.89 -1.00 5.67
CA ALA A 261 1.54 -0.57 5.31
C ALA A 261 1.25 -0.75 3.81
N VAL A 262 2.19 -0.37 2.93
CA VAL A 262 2.08 -0.55 1.48
C VAL A 262 1.99 -2.04 1.15
N TRP A 263 2.84 -2.86 1.79
CA TRP A 263 2.76 -4.31 1.67
C TRP A 263 1.40 -4.83 2.13
N SER A 264 0.91 -4.41 3.29
CA SER A 264 -0.39 -4.84 3.82
C SER A 264 -1.57 -4.42 2.94
N ALA A 265 -1.50 -3.29 2.25
CA ALA A 265 -2.54 -2.89 1.32
C ALA A 265 -2.57 -3.77 0.06
N ALA A 266 -1.39 -4.13 -0.47
CA ALA A 266 -1.29 -4.98 -1.65
C ALA A 266 -1.47 -6.48 -1.36
N HIS A 267 -1.05 -6.94 -0.18
CA HIS A 267 -0.86 -8.37 0.15
C HIS A 267 -1.52 -8.79 1.48
N GLY A 268 -2.20 -7.87 2.16
CA GLY A 268 -2.80 -8.11 3.47
C GLY A 268 -4.19 -8.72 3.40
N GLU A 269 -4.96 -8.48 4.46
CA GLU A 269 -6.26 -9.12 4.70
C GLU A 269 -7.23 -8.95 3.55
N ALA A 270 -7.30 -7.75 3.00
CA ALA A 270 -8.27 -7.44 1.98
C ALA A 270 -8.02 -8.29 0.70
N LYS A 271 -6.75 -8.50 0.31
CA LYS A 271 -6.39 -9.42 -0.79
C LYS A 271 -6.79 -10.85 -0.48
N ARG A 272 -6.52 -11.33 0.74
CA ARG A 272 -6.90 -12.68 1.15
C ARG A 272 -8.42 -12.88 1.07
N VAL A 273 -9.19 -11.96 1.66
CA VAL A 273 -10.65 -11.99 1.64
C VAL A 273 -11.18 -11.93 0.21
N GLY A 274 -10.65 -11.03 -0.63
CA GLY A 274 -11.03 -10.96 -2.05
C GLY A 274 -10.80 -12.28 -2.80
N ALA A 275 -9.62 -12.87 -2.64
CA ALA A 275 -9.29 -14.16 -3.25
C ALA A 275 -10.20 -15.30 -2.77
N ILE A 276 -10.55 -15.30 -1.46
CA ILE A 276 -11.51 -16.26 -0.89
C ILE A 276 -12.91 -16.05 -1.46
N CYS A 277 -13.38 -14.80 -1.58
CA CYS A 277 -14.66 -14.48 -2.18
C CYS A 277 -14.77 -15.02 -3.61
N ASP A 278 -13.76 -14.76 -4.45
CA ASP A 278 -13.75 -15.24 -5.84
C ASP A 278 -13.75 -16.77 -5.91
N ALA A 279 -13.00 -17.43 -5.02
CA ALA A 279 -12.96 -18.89 -4.95
C ALA A 279 -14.31 -19.48 -4.50
N ILE A 280 -14.96 -18.90 -3.46
CA ILE A 280 -16.29 -19.29 -3.00
C ILE A 280 -17.30 -19.22 -4.15
N GLU A 281 -17.28 -18.14 -4.92
CA GLU A 281 -18.20 -17.97 -6.04
C GLU A 281 -17.92 -18.94 -7.17
N ALA A 282 -16.66 -19.20 -7.50
CA ALA A 282 -16.29 -20.20 -8.50
C ALA A 282 -16.72 -21.62 -8.09
N ILE A 283 -16.60 -21.95 -6.80
CA ILE A 283 -17.07 -23.21 -6.22
C ILE A 283 -18.60 -23.29 -6.30
N ALA A 284 -19.31 -22.26 -5.82
CA ALA A 284 -20.76 -22.21 -5.82
C ALA A 284 -21.35 -22.29 -7.24
N ALA A 285 -20.78 -21.56 -8.20
CA ALA A 285 -21.20 -21.61 -9.60
C ALA A 285 -21.00 -23.00 -10.23
N ARG A 286 -19.99 -23.77 -9.79
CA ARG A 286 -19.80 -25.16 -10.22
C ARG A 286 -20.86 -26.08 -9.62
N GLN A 287 -21.13 -25.95 -8.32
CA GLN A 287 -22.13 -26.77 -7.62
C GLN A 287 -23.55 -26.49 -8.13
N GLN A 288 -23.91 -25.22 -8.33
CA GLN A 288 -25.22 -24.84 -8.87
C GLN A 288 -25.44 -25.36 -10.30
N ARG A 289 -24.40 -25.41 -11.14
CA ARG A 289 -24.49 -26.01 -12.47
C ARG A 289 -24.81 -27.51 -12.43
N VAL A 290 -24.28 -28.23 -11.43
CA VAL A 290 -24.60 -29.65 -11.23
C VAL A 290 -26.02 -29.82 -10.70
N ALA A 291 -26.51 -28.86 -9.90
CA ALA A 291 -27.86 -28.85 -9.34
C ALA A 291 -28.93 -28.28 -10.29
N LEU A 292 -28.61 -28.04 -11.57
CA LEU A 292 -29.60 -27.55 -12.54
C LEU A 292 -30.77 -28.54 -12.65
N GLY A 293 -31.99 -28.05 -12.33
CA GLY A 293 -33.20 -28.86 -12.27
C GLY A 293 -33.61 -29.34 -10.87
N ALA A 294 -32.79 -29.10 -9.84
CA ALA A 294 -33.15 -29.31 -8.44
C ALA A 294 -34.08 -28.20 -7.93
N ALA A 295 -34.81 -28.47 -6.82
CA ALA A 295 -35.67 -27.45 -6.23
C ALA A 295 -34.82 -26.35 -5.59
N ALA A 296 -35.37 -25.13 -5.43
CA ALA A 296 -34.66 -24.04 -4.76
C ALA A 296 -34.22 -24.39 -3.32
N ALA A 297 -34.96 -25.28 -2.65
CA ALA A 297 -34.63 -25.82 -1.34
C ALA A 297 -33.36 -26.72 -1.34
N ASP A 298 -32.94 -27.20 -2.51
CA ASP A 298 -31.76 -28.03 -2.72
C ASP A 298 -30.53 -27.22 -3.14
N ALA A 299 -30.60 -25.88 -3.06
CA ALA A 299 -29.47 -25.02 -3.38
C ALA A 299 -28.28 -25.38 -2.47
N PRO A 300 -27.05 -25.48 -3.03
CA PRO A 300 -25.88 -25.85 -2.24
C PRO A 300 -25.63 -24.82 -1.15
N LEU A 301 -25.72 -25.28 0.10
CA LEU A 301 -25.41 -24.50 1.28
C LEU A 301 -23.91 -24.60 1.56
N LEU A 302 -23.29 -23.47 1.85
CA LEU A 302 -21.88 -23.42 2.21
C LEU A 302 -21.75 -22.91 3.64
N ASP A 303 -21.49 -23.82 4.58
CA ASP A 303 -21.05 -23.46 5.92
C ASP A 303 -19.54 -23.19 5.95
N VAL A 304 -19.04 -22.65 7.07
CA VAL A 304 -17.64 -22.23 7.22
C VAL A 304 -16.67 -23.41 7.13
N ASP A 305 -17.02 -24.57 7.70
CA ASP A 305 -16.12 -25.74 7.73
C ASP A 305 -16.04 -26.40 6.35
N ALA A 306 -17.16 -26.52 5.65
CA ALA A 306 -17.23 -26.95 4.26
C ALA A 306 -16.47 -25.99 3.33
N ALA A 307 -16.62 -24.67 3.52
CA ALA A 307 -15.87 -23.67 2.77
C ALA A 307 -14.36 -23.83 2.94
N MET A 308 -13.87 -23.97 4.18
CA MET A 308 -12.43 -24.15 4.44
C MET A 308 -11.85 -25.33 3.65
N MET A 309 -12.53 -26.49 3.68
CA MET A 309 -12.07 -27.68 2.95
C MET A 309 -12.06 -27.48 1.44
N LEU A 310 -13.15 -26.92 0.88
CA LEU A 310 -13.28 -26.70 -0.56
C LEU A 310 -12.31 -25.62 -1.09
N LEU A 311 -12.02 -24.61 -0.26
CA LEU A 311 -11.04 -23.57 -0.59
C LEU A 311 -9.61 -24.10 -0.61
N ASP A 312 -9.23 -24.93 0.36
CA ASP A 312 -7.91 -25.56 0.37
C ASP A 312 -7.69 -26.45 -0.87
N GLU A 313 -8.72 -27.19 -1.30
CA GLU A 313 -8.70 -27.95 -2.55
C GLU A 313 -8.60 -27.03 -3.78
N HIS A 314 -9.38 -25.95 -3.81
CA HIS A 314 -9.37 -24.97 -4.89
C HIS A 314 -8.00 -24.30 -5.08
N PHE A 315 -7.37 -23.84 -4.00
CA PHE A 315 -6.06 -23.19 -4.07
C PHE A 315 -4.96 -24.20 -4.40
N ALA A 316 -5.00 -25.41 -3.85
CA ALA A 316 -4.06 -26.47 -4.21
C ALA A 316 -4.13 -26.83 -5.70
N ALA A 317 -5.34 -26.94 -6.27
CA ALA A 317 -5.54 -27.23 -7.68
C ALA A 317 -5.03 -26.13 -8.63
N SER A 318 -4.91 -24.89 -8.15
CA SER A 318 -4.30 -23.77 -8.88
C SER A 318 -2.81 -23.57 -8.59
N GLY A 319 -2.20 -24.46 -7.80
CA GLY A 319 -0.77 -24.40 -7.44
C GLY A 319 -0.44 -23.35 -6.37
N SER A 320 -1.45 -22.74 -5.74
CA SER A 320 -1.26 -21.84 -4.61
C SER A 320 -1.03 -22.63 -3.32
N ALA A 321 -0.09 -22.14 -2.49
CA ALA A 321 0.16 -22.66 -1.15
C ALA A 321 -0.72 -21.99 -0.08
N ALA A 322 -1.71 -21.18 -0.47
CA ALA A 322 -2.59 -20.49 0.45
C ALA A 322 -3.41 -21.49 1.27
N ARG A 323 -3.68 -21.13 2.53
CA ARG A 323 -4.50 -21.90 3.46
C ARG A 323 -5.51 -20.96 4.11
N CYS A 324 -6.76 -21.38 4.16
CA CYS A 324 -7.85 -20.57 4.70
C CYS A 324 -8.03 -20.82 6.19
N GLY A 325 -7.86 -19.78 7.00
CA GLY A 325 -8.30 -19.81 8.40
C GLY A 325 -9.80 -19.59 8.52
N ARG A 326 -10.41 -20.06 9.62
CA ARG A 326 -11.82 -19.81 9.94
C ARG A 326 -12.17 -18.31 9.92
N GLY A 327 -11.28 -17.46 10.45
CA GLY A 327 -11.47 -16.01 10.48
C GLY A 327 -11.55 -15.39 9.09
N ASP A 328 -10.67 -15.77 8.16
CA ASP A 328 -10.70 -15.25 6.79
C ASP A 328 -11.97 -15.68 6.04
N VAL A 329 -12.46 -16.91 6.28
CA VAL A 329 -13.71 -17.41 5.67
C VAL A 329 -14.93 -16.66 6.22
N VAL A 330 -14.98 -16.40 7.53
CA VAL A 330 -16.06 -15.59 8.13
C VAL A 330 -16.05 -14.17 7.57
N ALA A 331 -14.88 -13.54 7.46
CA ALA A 331 -14.75 -12.21 6.86
C ALA A 331 -15.23 -12.19 5.39
N ALA A 332 -14.92 -13.23 4.62
CA ALA A 332 -15.43 -13.37 3.25
C ALA A 332 -16.95 -13.55 3.20
N PHE A 333 -17.54 -14.34 4.11
CA PHE A 333 -18.99 -14.50 4.20
C PHE A 333 -19.68 -13.18 4.56
N ASP A 334 -19.16 -12.47 5.56
CA ASP A 334 -19.66 -11.14 5.96
C ASP A 334 -19.57 -10.14 4.80
N TRP A 335 -18.47 -10.15 4.03
CA TRP A 335 -18.32 -9.30 2.85
C TRP A 335 -19.32 -9.65 1.75
N LEU A 336 -19.42 -10.93 1.36
CA LEU A 336 -20.33 -11.40 0.31
C LEU A 336 -21.80 -11.11 0.63
N THR A 337 -22.17 -11.18 1.91
CA THR A 337 -23.53 -10.94 2.40
C THR A 337 -23.81 -9.49 2.76
N HIS A 338 -22.79 -8.61 2.75
CA HIS A 338 -22.94 -7.22 3.11
C HIS A 338 -24.01 -6.52 2.26
N PRO A 339 -24.88 -5.65 2.82
CA PRO A 339 -25.98 -5.03 2.08
C PRO A 339 -25.58 -4.16 0.87
N ARG A 340 -24.32 -3.73 0.78
CA ARG A 340 -23.79 -3.02 -0.40
C ARG A 340 -23.22 -3.96 -1.46
N VAL A 341 -22.85 -5.18 -1.09
CA VAL A 341 -22.23 -6.19 -1.97
C VAL A 341 -23.30 -7.13 -2.52
N ARG A 342 -24.12 -7.74 -1.65
CA ARG A 342 -25.27 -8.61 -1.98
C ARG A 342 -24.96 -9.73 -2.98
N ARG A 343 -23.79 -10.36 -2.85
CA ARG A 343 -23.35 -11.49 -3.69
C ARG A 343 -23.73 -12.86 -3.10
N ALA A 344 -24.05 -12.90 -1.81
CA ALA A 344 -24.61 -14.04 -1.10
C ALA A 344 -25.68 -13.59 -0.09
N ILE A 345 -26.42 -14.55 0.46
CA ILE A 345 -27.35 -14.36 1.58
C ILE A 345 -27.07 -15.39 2.67
N TRP A 346 -27.23 -15.01 3.93
CA TRP A 346 -27.26 -15.95 5.05
C TRP A 346 -28.54 -16.80 5.01
N THR A 347 -28.44 -18.07 5.36
CA THR A 347 -29.59 -19.00 5.39
C THR A 347 -30.51 -18.77 6.58
N ASP A 348 -29.97 -18.23 7.67
CA ASP A 348 -30.65 -18.00 8.94
C ASP A 348 -30.04 -16.80 9.69
N GLU A 349 -30.71 -16.38 10.77
CA GLU A 349 -30.25 -15.29 11.64
C GLU A 349 -28.98 -15.67 12.44
N GLU A 350 -28.77 -16.97 12.64
CA GLU A 350 -27.58 -17.50 13.31
C GLU A 350 -26.33 -17.51 12.41
N ARG A 351 -26.49 -17.15 11.14
CA ARG A 351 -25.40 -17.08 10.14
C ARG A 351 -24.62 -18.39 10.02
N ARG A 352 -25.33 -19.53 9.99
CA ARG A 352 -24.68 -20.86 9.91
C ARG A 352 -24.09 -21.17 8.55
N ALA A 353 -24.78 -20.76 7.47
CA ALA A 353 -24.35 -21.01 6.10
C ALA A 353 -24.78 -19.86 5.17
N ILE A 354 -24.11 -19.78 4.02
CA ILE A 354 -24.49 -18.85 2.95
C ILE A 354 -24.99 -19.58 1.71
N VAL A 355 -25.80 -18.87 0.92
CA VAL A 355 -26.15 -19.21 -0.46
C VAL A 355 -25.65 -18.09 -1.38
N VAL A 356 -24.81 -18.42 -2.35
CA VAL A 356 -24.28 -17.46 -3.34
C VAL A 356 -25.35 -17.17 -4.40
N THR A 357 -25.68 -15.89 -4.60
CA THR A 357 -26.74 -15.43 -5.50
C THR A 357 -26.20 -14.82 -6.80
N ALA A 358 -24.94 -14.36 -6.81
CA ALA A 358 -24.33 -13.69 -7.95
C ALA A 358 -24.10 -14.59 -9.18
N ALA A 359 -23.88 -15.90 -8.96
CA ALA A 359 -23.60 -16.86 -10.02
C ALA A 359 -24.76 -17.05 -11.03
N LEU A 360 -25.97 -16.58 -10.72
CA LEU A 360 -27.13 -16.64 -11.61
C LEU A 360 -27.23 -15.47 -12.61
N ARG A 361 -26.41 -14.42 -12.48
CA ARG A 361 -26.57 -13.19 -13.29
C ARG A 361 -25.80 -13.18 -14.61
N THR A 362 -24.78 -14.00 -14.78
CA THR A 362 -23.89 -13.96 -15.97
C THR A 362 -24.43 -14.71 -17.19
N THR A 363 -25.53 -15.45 -17.10
CA THR A 363 -26.07 -16.22 -18.25
C THR A 363 -27.25 -15.56 -18.95
N SER A 364 -27.80 -14.45 -18.44
CA SER A 364 -29.02 -13.86 -19.01
C SER A 364 -28.79 -12.73 -20.02
N ALA A 365 -27.55 -12.31 -20.31
CA ALA A 365 -27.27 -11.12 -21.13
C ALA A 365 -26.60 -11.40 -22.49
N GLU A 366 -26.11 -12.61 -22.80
CA GLU A 366 -25.44 -12.91 -24.09
C GLU A 366 -26.26 -13.77 -25.06
N GLY A 367 -27.52 -14.10 -24.73
CA GLY A 367 -28.33 -15.04 -25.49
C GLY A 367 -29.55 -14.42 -26.19
N ASP A 368 -29.41 -13.30 -26.91
CA ASP A 368 -30.50 -12.81 -27.78
C ASP A 368 -30.04 -11.91 -28.94
N ILE A 369 -28.90 -12.23 -29.58
CA ILE A 369 -28.64 -11.75 -30.94
C ILE A 369 -29.15 -12.83 -31.91
N SER A 370 -30.41 -12.62 -32.27
CA SER A 370 -31.18 -13.29 -33.30
C SER A 370 -30.35 -13.74 -34.50
N CYS A 371 -30.33 -15.06 -34.72
CA CYS A 371 -30.20 -15.62 -36.06
C CYS A 371 -31.52 -15.34 -36.80
N SER A 372 -31.65 -14.15 -37.41
CA SER A 372 -32.71 -13.85 -38.36
C SER A 372 -32.18 -14.10 -39.77
N THR A 373 -32.40 -15.31 -40.25
CA THR A 373 -32.43 -15.60 -41.69
C THR A 373 -33.69 -14.98 -42.29
N ARG A 374 -33.52 -13.99 -43.17
CA ARG A 374 -34.26 -13.83 -44.43
C ARG A 374 -33.55 -12.86 -45.36
#